data_AF-A0A536D7E0-F1
#
_entry.id   AF-A0A536D7E0-F1
#
_cell.length_a   1.000
_cell.length_b   1.000
_cell.length_c   1.000
_cell.angle_alpha   90.00
_cell.angle_beta   90.00
_cell.angle_gamma   90.00
#
_symmetry.space_group_name_H-M   'P 1'
#
loop_
_entity.id
_entity.type
_entity.pdbx_description
1 polymer ?
#
loop_
_entity_poly.entity_id
_entity_poly.type
_entity_poly.pdbx_seq_one_letter_code
_entity_poly.pdbx_strand_id
1 'polypeptide(L)'
;MTCGRSLRIRAHPLRRRSTSRPERLRGGGRTPVDSTDVLIVGGGVLGCATAYCLACRGVDVLLIERGALNREASGANAGTLHMQIPAFHFRSQYLESSIFAQRQGDFRTTIRAKRIVVVAGAQTRQVMGLFGLDLPILPHPLQVMVTVPQAPLLRHLLQHAGSRHLSLRQTQSGTFLLIGGGWPGFEPADRRSSSRVEVTYRSLLANAAVAIDVVPALSDVPLIRAWAGMTSSTGRWNRVGFIGEDRRAGQRKLFVVVAGGWGFTLSPVLGRLAAELVVEGSASLDIEPFSLERAVARM
;
A
#
# COMPACT_ATOMS: atom_id res chain seq x y z
N MET A 1 -15.17 -31.12 21.74
CA MET A 1 -15.44 -31.24 20.29
C MET A 1 -15.06 -29.93 19.60
N THR A 2 -13.84 -29.81 19.09
CA THR A 2 -13.30 -28.56 18.51
C THR A 2 -13.33 -28.62 16.99
N CYS A 3 -14.29 -27.93 16.37
CA CYS A 3 -14.41 -27.80 14.92
C CYS A 3 -13.49 -26.67 14.42
N GLY A 4 -12.31 -27.04 13.93
CA GLY A 4 -11.40 -26.12 13.23
C GLY A 4 -11.96 -25.72 11.87
N ARG A 5 -12.63 -24.56 11.78
CA ARG A 5 -13.09 -24.02 10.49
C ARG A 5 -11.88 -23.56 9.66
N SER A 6 -11.55 -24.31 8.60
CA SER A 6 -10.61 -23.93 7.56
C SER A 6 -11.22 -22.86 6.65
N LEU A 7 -10.57 -21.71 6.51
CA LEU A 7 -10.97 -20.65 5.56
C LEU A 7 -10.54 -21.07 4.15
N ARG A 8 -11.49 -21.31 3.23
CA ARG A 8 -11.21 -21.58 1.80
C ARG A 8 -11.64 -20.38 0.96
N ILE A 9 -10.69 -19.73 0.29
CA ILE A 9 -10.94 -18.61 -0.62
C ILE A 9 -11.22 -19.18 -2.02
N ARG A 10 -12.39 -18.90 -2.61
CA ARG A 10 -12.73 -19.29 -4.00
C ARG A 10 -12.57 -18.08 -4.92
N ALA A 11 -11.76 -18.21 -5.97
CA ALA A 11 -11.75 -17.27 -7.10
C ALA A 11 -12.33 -17.94 -8.37
N HIS A 12 -13.02 -17.16 -9.20
CA HIS A 12 -13.62 -17.60 -10.47
C HIS A 12 -12.62 -17.46 -11.64
N PRO A 13 -12.59 -18.41 -12.59
CA PRO A 13 -11.58 -18.42 -13.66
C PRO A 13 -11.86 -17.33 -14.71
N LEU A 14 -10.88 -16.47 -14.96
CA LEU A 14 -10.87 -15.56 -16.10
C LEU A 14 -10.21 -16.25 -17.31
N ARG A 15 -10.98 -16.43 -18.39
CA ARG A 15 -10.49 -16.95 -19.69
C ARG A 15 -9.44 -15.99 -20.27
N ARG A 16 -8.23 -16.47 -20.55
CA ARG A 16 -7.20 -15.73 -21.29
C ARG A 16 -7.23 -16.07 -22.78
N ARG A 17 -7.20 -15.04 -23.63
CA ARG A 17 -6.81 -15.16 -25.05
C ARG A 17 -5.28 -15.13 -25.17
N SER A 18 -4.81 -15.91 -26.13
CA SER A 18 -3.40 -16.19 -26.47
C SER A 18 -2.73 -15.03 -27.20
N THR A 19 -1.53 -14.64 -26.76
CA THR A 19 -0.42 -14.23 -27.63
C THR A 19 0.92 -14.67 -27.01
N SER A 20 1.83 -15.11 -27.88
CA SER A 20 3.09 -15.81 -27.62
C SER A 20 4.14 -14.99 -26.86
N ARG A 21 4.90 -15.66 -26.00
CA ARG A 21 5.84 -15.10 -25.01
C ARG A 21 7.25 -15.68 -25.24
N PRO A 22 8.34 -14.89 -25.15
CA PRO A 22 9.70 -15.41 -25.33
C PRO A 22 10.15 -16.26 -24.13
N GLU A 23 11.13 -17.13 -24.39
CA GLU A 23 11.53 -18.30 -23.61
C GLU A 23 11.87 -18.04 -22.13
N ARG A 24 11.38 -18.96 -21.29
CA ARG A 24 11.60 -18.97 -19.83
C ARG A 24 12.93 -19.67 -19.51
N LEU A 25 13.74 -19.05 -18.67
CA LEU A 25 14.76 -19.74 -17.87
C LEU A 25 14.10 -20.90 -17.12
N ARG A 26 14.55 -22.13 -17.41
CA ARG A 26 14.10 -23.36 -16.77
C ARG A 26 14.58 -23.37 -15.31
N GLY A 27 13.70 -23.01 -14.38
CA GLY A 27 13.88 -23.24 -12.95
C GLY A 27 13.16 -24.52 -12.54
N GLY A 28 13.90 -25.49 -11.99
CA GLY A 28 13.39 -26.80 -11.55
C GLY A 28 12.18 -26.71 -10.61
N GLY A 29 11.30 -27.72 -10.71
CA GLY A 29 10.12 -27.86 -9.88
C GLY A 29 10.50 -27.91 -8.40
N ARG A 30 10.06 -26.89 -7.64
CA ARG A 30 10.18 -26.85 -6.18
C ARG A 30 8.81 -27.19 -5.57
N THR A 31 8.84 -28.04 -4.54
CA THR A 31 7.73 -28.64 -3.78
C THR A 31 6.76 -27.59 -3.22
N PRO A 32 5.45 -27.89 -3.09
CA PRO A 32 4.48 -27.01 -2.44
C PRO A 32 4.88 -26.69 -0.99
N VAL A 33 4.69 -25.43 -0.57
CA VAL A 33 4.90 -25.01 0.83
C VAL A 33 3.60 -25.25 1.59
N ASP A 34 3.60 -26.25 2.48
CA ASP A 34 2.41 -26.64 3.25
C ASP A 34 2.37 -25.98 4.65
N SER A 35 3.51 -25.49 5.14
CA SER A 35 3.64 -24.81 6.43
C SER A 35 4.73 -23.75 6.47
N THR A 36 4.62 -22.80 7.39
CA THR A 36 5.60 -21.75 7.65
C THR A 36 5.50 -21.27 9.12
N ASP A 37 6.55 -20.65 9.67
CA ASP A 37 6.44 -20.01 10.98
C ASP A 37 5.60 -18.74 10.91
N VAL A 38 5.84 -17.91 9.88
CA VAL A 38 5.15 -16.63 9.69
C VAL A 38 4.65 -16.50 8.26
N LEU A 39 3.32 -16.39 8.11
CA LEU A 39 2.68 -16.02 6.85
C LEU A 39 2.48 -14.51 6.78
N ILE A 40 3.05 -13.87 5.78
CA ILE A 40 2.87 -12.43 5.49
C ILE A 40 1.88 -12.28 4.35
N VAL A 41 0.83 -11.49 4.55
CA VAL A 41 -0.19 -11.17 3.55
C VAL A 41 -0.03 -9.73 3.08
N GLY A 42 0.49 -9.55 1.87
CA GLY A 42 0.75 -8.24 1.25
C GLY A 42 2.21 -8.08 0.84
N GLY A 43 2.45 -7.91 -0.45
CA GLY A 43 3.77 -7.81 -1.08
C GLY A 43 4.19 -6.39 -1.43
N GLY A 44 3.61 -5.37 -0.78
CA GLY A 44 4.11 -3.99 -0.88
C GLY A 44 5.44 -3.79 -0.14
N VAL A 45 5.96 -2.57 -0.18
CA VAL A 45 7.27 -2.24 0.41
C VAL A 45 7.34 -2.53 1.90
N LEU A 46 6.23 -2.31 2.62
CA LEU A 46 6.11 -2.67 4.03
C LEU A 46 6.20 -4.19 4.25
N GLY A 47 5.46 -4.97 3.47
CA GLY A 47 5.49 -6.43 3.59
C GLY A 47 6.83 -7.04 3.21
N CYS A 48 7.49 -6.49 2.18
CA CYS A 48 8.85 -6.87 1.83
C CYS A 48 9.85 -6.52 2.95
N ALA A 49 9.73 -5.34 3.56
CA ALA A 49 10.56 -4.93 4.69
C ALA A 49 10.35 -5.84 5.91
N THR A 50 9.08 -6.15 6.25
CA THR A 50 8.75 -7.10 7.33
C THR A 50 9.32 -8.49 7.05
N ALA A 51 9.18 -9.00 5.82
CA ALA A 51 9.72 -10.30 5.42
C ALA A 51 11.24 -10.35 5.55
N TYR A 52 11.93 -9.30 5.09
CA TYR A 52 13.37 -9.15 5.23
C TYR A 52 13.79 -9.16 6.70
N CYS A 53 13.17 -8.34 7.54
CA CYS A 53 13.53 -8.24 8.96
C CYS A 53 13.26 -9.53 9.76
N LEU A 54 12.24 -10.29 9.40
CA LEU A 54 11.96 -11.62 9.98
C LEU A 54 12.96 -12.67 9.49
N ALA A 55 13.27 -12.69 8.19
CA ALA A 55 14.25 -13.61 7.62
C ALA A 55 15.65 -13.39 8.20
N CYS A 56 16.07 -12.13 8.41
CA CYS A 56 17.32 -11.79 9.10
C CYS A 56 17.38 -12.30 10.55
N ARG A 57 16.23 -12.58 11.17
CA ARG A 57 16.11 -13.19 12.51
C ARG A 57 16.02 -14.72 12.46
N GLY A 58 16.25 -15.34 11.29
CA GLY A 58 16.21 -16.78 11.12
C GLY A 58 14.80 -17.37 11.12
N VAL A 59 13.76 -16.55 10.97
CA VAL A 59 12.36 -17.01 10.92
C VAL A 59 12.04 -17.57 9.54
N ASP A 60 11.35 -18.71 9.49
CA ASP A 60 10.78 -19.22 8.23
C ASP A 60 9.55 -18.39 7.83
N VAL A 61 9.66 -17.68 6.71
CA VAL A 61 8.68 -16.69 6.26
C VAL A 61 8.15 -17.05 4.89
N LEU A 62 6.83 -17.12 4.78
CA LEU A 62 6.14 -17.15 3.50
C LEU A 62 5.41 -15.82 3.28
N LEU A 63 5.81 -15.07 2.26
CA LEU A 63 5.08 -13.89 1.80
C LEU A 63 4.16 -14.26 0.64
N ILE A 64 2.89 -13.89 0.76
CA ILE A 64 1.90 -14.01 -0.31
C ILE A 64 1.41 -12.64 -0.77
N GLU A 65 1.26 -12.51 -2.09
CA GLU A 65 0.73 -11.34 -2.77
C GLU A 65 -0.17 -11.83 -3.91
N ARG A 66 -1.30 -11.17 -4.11
CA ARG A 66 -2.25 -11.44 -5.18
C ARG A 66 -1.65 -11.07 -6.54
N GLY A 67 -0.96 -9.93 -6.57
CA GLY A 67 -0.30 -9.39 -7.74
C GLY A 67 1.21 -9.63 -7.75
N ALA A 68 1.90 -8.74 -8.44
CA ALA A 68 3.34 -8.67 -8.33
C ALA A 68 3.77 -7.92 -7.08
N LEU A 69 4.99 -8.16 -6.63
CA LEU A 69 5.56 -7.42 -5.53
C LEU A 69 5.69 -5.95 -5.88
N ASN A 70 5.46 -5.09 -4.88
CA ASN A 70 5.51 -3.63 -4.97
C ASN A 70 4.66 -3.03 -6.10
N ARG A 71 3.71 -3.78 -6.64
CA ARG A 71 2.99 -3.37 -7.85
C ARG A 71 2.03 -2.22 -7.57
N GLU A 72 1.30 -2.27 -6.45
CA GLU A 72 0.22 -1.34 -6.11
C GLU A 72 0.74 0.01 -5.54
N ALA A 73 0.28 0.41 -4.35
CA ALA A 73 0.65 1.65 -3.67
C ALA A 73 2.15 1.98 -3.73
N SER A 74 3.00 0.96 -3.52
CA SER A 74 4.45 1.11 -3.47
C SER A 74 5.05 1.47 -4.82
N GLY A 75 4.56 0.89 -5.91
CA GLY A 75 5.06 1.14 -7.27
C GLY A 75 4.47 2.38 -7.92
N ALA A 76 3.29 2.80 -7.46
CA ALA A 76 2.65 4.04 -7.88
C ALA A 76 3.11 5.27 -7.08
N ASN A 77 4.06 5.13 -6.14
CA ASN A 77 4.54 6.26 -5.36
C ASN A 77 5.41 7.20 -6.21
N ALA A 78 5.57 8.44 -5.75
CA ALA A 78 6.42 9.43 -6.42
C ALA A 78 7.92 9.34 -6.02
N GLY A 79 8.32 8.33 -5.24
CA GLY A 79 9.70 8.15 -4.79
C GLY A 79 10.19 9.13 -3.72
N THR A 80 9.30 9.91 -3.09
CA THR A 80 9.70 10.92 -2.10
C THR A 80 9.71 10.36 -0.68
N LEU A 81 10.84 10.49 0.01
CA LEU A 81 10.97 10.21 1.45
C LEU A 81 10.71 11.48 2.24
N HIS A 82 9.57 11.53 2.92
CA HIS A 82 9.19 12.65 3.78
C HIS A 82 7.99 12.27 4.65
N MET A 83 7.74 13.06 5.70
CA MET A 83 6.50 13.03 6.45
C MET A 83 5.52 14.01 5.80
N GLN A 84 4.33 13.53 5.44
CA GLN A 84 3.31 14.38 4.82
C GLN A 84 2.54 15.14 5.90
N ILE A 85 2.44 16.47 5.79
CA ILE A 85 1.67 17.30 6.72
C ILE A 85 0.20 16.83 6.72
N PRO A 86 -0.37 16.45 7.88
CA PRO A 86 -1.76 16.02 7.98
C PRO A 86 -2.68 17.24 7.87
N ALA A 87 -3.24 17.49 6.69
CA ALA A 87 -4.26 18.51 6.52
C ALA A 87 -5.66 17.88 6.53
N PHE A 88 -6.54 18.41 7.38
CA PHE A 88 -7.89 17.91 7.65
C PHE A 88 -8.89 18.37 6.58
N HIS A 89 -9.69 17.42 6.08
CA HIS A 89 -10.93 17.50 5.27
C HIS A 89 -10.83 16.68 3.98
N PHE A 90 -11.45 15.49 3.95
CA PHE A 90 -11.81 14.84 2.68
C PHE A 90 -13.07 13.97 2.79
N ARG A 91 -13.98 14.15 1.82
CA ARG A 91 -15.05 13.21 1.47
C ARG A 91 -14.59 12.33 0.29
N SER A 92 -15.02 11.07 0.41
CA SER A 92 -14.79 9.80 -0.29
C SER A 92 -14.76 9.74 -1.84
N GLN A 93 -13.90 8.89 -2.46
CA GLN A 93 -14.21 7.59 -3.15
C GLN A 93 -13.14 7.07 -4.19
N TYR A 94 -12.54 5.89 -3.87
CA TYR A 94 -12.07 4.66 -4.61
C TYR A 94 -11.02 4.54 -5.79
N LEU A 95 -10.03 3.63 -5.55
CA LEU A 95 -9.26 2.50 -6.25
C LEU A 95 -8.88 2.45 -7.76
N GLU A 96 -7.77 1.86 -8.32
CA GLU A 96 -6.41 1.33 -7.97
C GLU A 96 -5.33 1.12 -9.15
N SER A 97 -4.02 0.85 -8.89
CA SER A 97 -2.99 0.11 -9.72
C SER A 97 -2.04 0.80 -10.79
N SER A 98 -0.80 0.36 -11.16
CA SER A 98 0.29 -0.56 -10.63
C SER A 98 1.50 -0.85 -11.63
N ILE A 99 2.76 -1.31 -11.26
CA ILE A 99 3.73 -2.32 -11.93
C ILE A 99 5.00 -2.77 -11.07
N PHE A 100 5.35 -4.10 -11.00
CA PHE A 100 6.70 -4.78 -11.00
C PHE A 100 6.52 -6.34 -11.12
N ALA A 101 7.52 -7.24 -10.96
CA ALA A 101 7.48 -8.67 -11.42
C ALA A 101 7.38 -9.77 -10.33
N GLN A 102 6.89 -10.98 -10.71
CA GLN A 102 6.02 -11.88 -9.91
C GLN A 102 6.28 -13.39 -10.12
N ARG A 103 5.99 -14.25 -9.12
CA ARG A 103 5.65 -15.67 -9.34
C ARG A 103 4.11 -15.82 -9.38
N GLN A 104 3.58 -16.38 -10.48
CA GLN A 104 2.14 -16.54 -10.71
C GLN A 104 1.74 -18.02 -10.61
N GLY A 105 0.73 -18.33 -9.79
CA GLY A 105 0.06 -19.62 -9.73
C GLY A 105 -1.29 -19.49 -9.04
N ASP A 106 -2.32 -20.19 -9.55
CA ASP A 106 -3.61 -20.35 -8.88
C ASP A 106 -3.42 -21.37 -7.75
N PHE A 107 -3.07 -20.89 -6.56
CA PHE A 107 -2.88 -21.77 -5.41
C PHE A 107 -4.20 -21.94 -4.65
N ARG A 108 -4.96 -22.98 -4.99
CA ARG A 108 -5.92 -23.57 -4.03
C ARG A 108 -5.15 -24.50 -3.09
N THR A 109 -4.37 -23.91 -2.19
CA THR A 109 -3.63 -24.66 -1.18
C THR A 109 -3.99 -24.16 0.22
N THR A 110 -3.77 -25.01 1.21
CA THR A 110 -3.90 -24.65 2.62
C THR A 110 -2.50 -24.58 3.21
N ILE A 111 -2.10 -23.40 3.68
CA ILE A 111 -0.83 -23.19 4.37
C ILE A 111 -1.11 -23.12 5.86
N ARG A 112 -0.41 -23.92 6.66
CA ARG A 112 -0.42 -23.80 8.12
C ARG A 112 0.64 -22.79 8.54
N ALA A 113 0.25 -21.77 9.29
CA ALA A 113 1.17 -20.78 9.81
C ALA A 113 1.03 -20.66 11.32
N LYS A 114 2.16 -20.56 12.05
CA LYS A 114 2.11 -20.32 13.50
C LYS A 114 1.64 -18.90 13.81
N ARG A 115 2.04 -17.94 12.96
CA ARG A 115 1.67 -16.53 13.05
C ARG A 115 1.30 -15.98 11.67
N ILE A 116 0.39 -15.01 11.62
CA ILE A 116 -0.04 -14.34 10.40
C ILE A 116 0.19 -12.85 10.57
N VAL A 117 0.82 -12.20 9.59
CA VAL A 117 1.07 -10.76 9.56
C VAL A 117 0.37 -10.17 8.35
N VAL A 118 -0.62 -9.31 8.58
CA VAL A 118 -1.40 -8.65 7.53
C VAL A 118 -0.85 -7.26 7.27
N VAL A 119 -0.37 -7.05 6.05
CA VAL A 119 0.28 -5.83 5.54
C VAL A 119 -0.19 -5.50 4.13
N ALA A 120 -1.48 -5.73 3.88
CA ALA A 120 -2.12 -5.65 2.57
C ALA A 120 -2.57 -4.23 2.17
N GLY A 121 -1.95 -3.18 2.72
CA GLY A 121 -2.25 -1.79 2.38
C GLY A 121 -3.74 -1.44 2.53
N ALA A 122 -4.35 -0.90 1.46
CA ALA A 122 -5.76 -0.53 1.45
C ALA A 122 -6.70 -1.75 1.54
N GLN A 123 -6.23 -2.93 1.13
CA GLN A 123 -6.97 -4.19 1.18
C GLN A 123 -6.94 -4.85 2.56
N THR A 124 -6.17 -4.31 3.52
CA THR A 124 -6.11 -4.88 4.87
C THR A 124 -7.49 -5.03 5.49
N ARG A 125 -8.43 -4.08 5.29
CA ARG A 125 -9.82 -4.25 5.77
C ARG A 125 -10.50 -5.49 5.20
N GLN A 126 -10.38 -5.72 3.90
CA GLN A 126 -10.97 -6.89 3.23
C GLN A 126 -10.36 -8.19 3.75
N VAL A 127 -9.03 -8.22 3.92
CA VAL A 127 -8.30 -9.38 4.46
C VAL A 127 -8.72 -9.65 5.90
N MET A 128 -8.84 -8.62 6.73
CA MET A 128 -9.27 -8.74 8.12
C MET A 128 -10.72 -9.23 8.23
N GLY A 129 -11.59 -8.84 7.29
CA GLY A 129 -12.96 -9.35 7.20
C GLY A 129 -13.05 -10.88 7.05
N LEU A 130 -12.02 -11.52 6.47
CA LEU A 130 -11.93 -12.98 6.39
C LEU A 130 -11.77 -13.64 7.78
N PHE A 131 -11.26 -12.90 8.75
CA PHE A 131 -11.15 -13.30 10.15
C PHE A 131 -12.35 -12.85 11.00
N GLY A 132 -13.36 -12.23 10.39
CA GLY A 132 -14.50 -11.64 11.09
C GLY A 132 -14.16 -10.33 11.82
N LEU A 133 -13.06 -9.67 11.44
CA LEU A 133 -12.58 -8.45 12.09
C LEU A 133 -12.74 -7.26 11.14
N ASP A 134 -13.33 -6.18 11.63
CA ASP A 134 -13.44 -4.93 10.88
C ASP A 134 -12.48 -3.88 11.46
N LEU A 135 -11.67 -3.29 10.57
CA LEU A 135 -10.77 -2.19 10.89
C LEU A 135 -11.14 -0.99 10.00
N PRO A 136 -11.07 0.24 10.54
CA PRO A 136 -11.47 1.44 9.81
C PRO A 136 -10.38 1.87 8.82
N ILE A 137 -10.05 1.01 7.86
CA ILE A 137 -9.06 1.29 6.81
C ILE A 137 -9.80 1.71 5.56
N LEU A 138 -9.44 2.87 5.04
CA LEU A 138 -10.09 3.48 3.89
C LEU A 138 -9.08 3.62 2.74
N PRO A 139 -9.43 3.19 1.51
CA PRO A 139 -8.63 3.45 0.33
C PRO A 139 -8.67 4.94 -0.03
N HIS A 140 -7.51 5.51 -0.36
CA HIS A 140 -7.35 6.88 -0.80
C HIS A 140 -6.53 6.93 -2.09
N PRO A 141 -7.15 7.22 -3.25
CA PRO A 141 -6.40 7.38 -4.48
C PRO A 141 -5.70 8.74 -4.50
N LEU A 142 -4.47 8.78 -5.01
CA LEU A 142 -3.66 9.99 -5.21
C LEU A 142 -3.19 10.03 -6.65
N GLN A 143 -3.06 11.24 -7.21
CA GLN A 143 -2.54 11.42 -8.57
C GLN A 143 -1.13 11.97 -8.52
N VAL A 144 -0.30 11.47 -9.41
CA VAL A 144 1.03 12.00 -9.66
C VAL A 144 1.10 12.49 -11.09
N MET A 145 1.62 13.70 -11.28
CA MET A 145 1.89 14.30 -12.58
C MET A 145 3.38 14.56 -12.71
N VAL A 146 3.89 14.44 -13.93
CA VAL A 146 5.30 14.64 -14.24
C VAL A 146 5.42 15.53 -15.45
N THR A 147 6.27 16.54 -15.34
CA THR A 147 6.59 17.44 -16.44
C THR A 147 7.78 16.95 -17.25
N VAL A 148 7.96 17.55 -18.42
CA VAL A 148 9.28 17.56 -19.08
C VAL A 148 10.36 18.11 -18.12
N PRO A 149 11.64 17.75 -18.30
CA PRO A 149 12.75 18.39 -17.60
C PRO A 149 12.75 19.90 -17.80
N GLN A 150 13.07 20.64 -16.74
CA GLN A 150 13.26 22.09 -16.73
C GLN A 150 14.56 22.44 -16.01
N ALA A 151 15.06 23.66 -16.23
CA ALA A 151 16.19 24.17 -15.48
C ALA A 151 15.92 24.11 -13.96
N PRO A 152 16.94 23.88 -13.12
CA PRO A 152 16.76 23.82 -11.68
C PRO A 152 16.11 25.10 -11.13
N LEU A 153 14.98 24.93 -10.47
CA LEU A 153 14.18 25.98 -9.84
C LEU A 153 13.93 25.67 -8.36
N LEU A 154 13.61 24.41 -8.04
CA LEU A 154 13.30 24.00 -6.66
C LEU A 154 14.36 23.05 -6.12
N ARG A 155 15.01 23.48 -5.03
CA ARG A 155 15.94 22.63 -4.26
C ARG A 155 15.22 21.71 -3.27
N HIS A 156 14.09 22.16 -2.72
CA HIS A 156 13.38 21.49 -1.63
C HIS A 156 12.02 20.93 -2.09
N LEU A 157 11.54 19.91 -1.37
CA LEU A 157 10.14 19.46 -1.49
C LEU A 157 9.24 20.57 -0.94
N LEU A 158 8.30 21.04 -1.74
CA LEU A 158 7.24 21.93 -1.31
C LEU A 158 6.04 21.11 -0.86
N GLN A 159 5.49 21.44 0.32
CA GLN A 159 4.22 20.94 0.78
C GLN A 159 3.33 22.10 1.19
N HIS A 160 2.06 22.05 0.80
CA HIS A 160 1.09 23.04 1.21
C HIS A 160 0.17 22.46 2.30
N ALA A 161 0.21 23.07 3.50
CA ALA A 161 -0.43 22.58 4.72
C ALA A 161 -1.91 22.99 4.89
N GLY A 162 -2.42 23.89 4.03
CA GLY A 162 -3.81 24.37 4.07
C GLY A 162 -4.79 23.55 3.21
N SER A 163 -5.89 24.16 2.78
CA SER A 163 -6.94 23.54 1.93
C SER A 163 -6.46 23.10 0.54
N ARG A 164 -5.30 23.60 0.10
CA ARG A 164 -4.67 23.23 -1.17
C ARG A 164 -3.65 22.13 -0.92
N HIS A 165 -4.02 20.88 -1.16
CA HIS A 165 -3.11 19.76 -0.89
C HIS A 165 -2.19 19.49 -2.08
N LEU A 166 -0.94 19.92 -1.93
CA LEU A 166 0.12 19.75 -2.92
C LEU A 166 1.36 19.20 -2.23
N SER A 167 2.00 18.21 -2.85
CA SER A 167 3.42 17.94 -2.64
C SER A 167 4.12 18.04 -3.98
N LEU A 168 5.13 18.89 -4.07
CA LEU A 168 5.77 19.22 -5.33
C LEU A 168 7.28 19.21 -5.15
N ARG A 169 7.97 18.52 -6.05
CA ARG A 169 9.43 18.43 -6.05
C ARG A 169 9.95 18.53 -7.47
N GLN A 170 11.11 19.13 -7.63
CA GLN A 170 11.92 18.93 -8.83
C GLN A 170 12.97 17.84 -8.59
N THR A 171 13.08 16.89 -9.51
CA THR A 171 14.11 15.85 -9.47
C THR A 171 15.45 16.40 -9.94
N GLN A 172 16.54 15.67 -9.69
CA GLN A 172 17.86 16.02 -10.23
C GLN A 172 17.90 16.00 -11.77
N SER A 173 17.02 15.23 -12.41
CA SER A 173 16.83 15.21 -13.86
C SER A 173 16.02 16.41 -14.38
N GLY A 174 15.66 17.36 -13.51
CA GLY A 174 14.95 18.59 -13.86
C GLY A 174 13.43 18.44 -13.99
N THR A 175 12.88 17.22 -13.91
CA THR A 175 11.42 17.01 -13.98
C THR A 175 10.74 17.43 -12.69
N PHE A 176 9.56 18.06 -12.79
CA PHE A 176 8.70 18.29 -11.64
C PHE A 176 7.82 17.06 -11.41
N LEU A 177 7.84 16.55 -10.18
CA LEU A 177 6.93 15.54 -9.65
C LEU A 177 5.91 16.24 -8.78
N LEU A 178 4.65 16.18 -9.20
CA LEU A 178 3.53 16.79 -8.51
C LEU A 178 2.62 15.70 -7.98
N ILE A 179 2.40 15.69 -6.66
CA ILE A 179 1.41 14.84 -6.02
C ILE A 179 0.22 15.72 -5.67
N GLY A 180 -0.87 15.54 -6.42
CA GLY A 180 -2.15 16.17 -6.15
C GLY A 180 -2.87 15.43 -5.03
N GLY A 181 -3.09 16.10 -3.90
CA GLY A 181 -3.88 15.57 -2.79
C GLY A 181 -5.31 16.11 -2.75
N GLY A 182 -5.56 17.25 -3.43
CA GLY A 182 -6.84 17.98 -3.44
C GLY A 182 -7.91 17.32 -4.28
N TRP A 183 -7.48 16.68 -5.38
CA TRP A 183 -8.36 16.13 -6.39
C TRP A 183 -7.89 14.72 -6.76
N PRO A 184 -8.51 13.67 -6.20
CA PRO A 184 -8.05 12.31 -6.36
C PRO A 184 -8.38 11.71 -7.76
N GLY A 185 -7.81 10.53 -8.06
CA GLY A 185 -8.22 9.66 -9.19
C GLY A 185 -9.59 9.02 -8.97
N PHE A 186 -10.15 8.42 -10.03
CA PHE A 186 -11.50 7.81 -10.02
C PHE A 186 -11.47 6.35 -10.47
N GLU A 187 -12.44 5.54 -10.02
CA GLU A 187 -12.66 4.15 -10.46
C GLU A 187 -13.85 4.11 -11.44
N PRO A 188 -13.74 3.53 -12.66
CA PRO A 188 -14.87 3.42 -13.58
C PRO A 188 -16.08 2.72 -12.93
N ALA A 189 -17.30 3.23 -13.19
CA ALA A 189 -18.55 2.70 -12.62
C ALA A 189 -18.85 1.23 -12.97
N ASP A 190 -18.12 0.65 -13.93
CA ASP A 190 -18.31 -0.71 -14.39
C ASP A 190 -17.65 -1.71 -13.41
N ARG A 191 -18.48 -2.22 -12.49
CA ARG A 191 -18.16 -3.05 -11.32
C ARG A 191 -17.47 -4.40 -11.59
N ARG A 192 -16.95 -4.64 -12.80
CA ARG A 192 -16.34 -5.92 -13.21
C ARG A 192 -14.82 -5.98 -13.00
N SER A 193 -14.16 -4.90 -12.59
CA SER A 193 -12.70 -4.85 -12.40
C SER A 193 -12.30 -3.95 -11.22
N SER A 194 -12.31 -4.51 -10.01
CA SER A 194 -12.08 -3.81 -8.73
C SER A 194 -10.62 -3.41 -8.44
N SER A 195 -9.90 -2.85 -9.41
CA SER A 195 -8.48 -2.49 -9.23
C SER A 195 -7.94 -1.44 -10.23
N ARG A 196 -8.76 -0.54 -10.79
CA ARG A 196 -8.30 0.47 -11.77
C ARG A 196 -8.63 1.90 -11.36
N VAL A 197 -7.62 2.69 -10.97
CA VAL A 197 -7.64 4.11 -10.63
C VAL A 197 -7.22 4.78 -11.90
N GLU A 198 -8.03 5.73 -12.31
CA GLU A 198 -7.78 6.50 -13.50
C GLU A 198 -7.49 7.94 -13.11
N VAL A 199 -6.59 8.53 -13.88
CA VAL A 199 -6.39 9.97 -13.89
C VAL A 199 -7.59 10.56 -14.60
N THR A 200 -8.38 11.34 -13.89
CA THR A 200 -9.45 12.11 -14.52
C THR A 200 -8.88 13.45 -14.98
N TYR A 201 -9.29 13.88 -16.17
CA TYR A 201 -8.87 15.17 -16.73
C TYR A 201 -9.19 16.34 -15.79
N ARG A 202 -10.37 16.32 -15.17
CA ARG A 202 -10.80 17.36 -14.20
C ARG A 202 -9.88 17.42 -12.97
N SER A 203 -9.56 16.28 -12.36
CA SER A 203 -8.67 16.26 -11.19
C SER A 203 -7.25 16.64 -11.57
N LEU A 204 -6.77 16.21 -12.75
CA LEU A 204 -5.46 16.59 -13.27
C LEU A 204 -5.36 18.11 -13.43
N LEU A 205 -6.34 18.75 -14.09
CA LEU A 205 -6.37 20.20 -14.26
C LEU A 205 -6.42 20.93 -12.92
N ALA A 206 -7.24 20.46 -11.98
CA ALA A 206 -7.38 21.13 -10.68
C ALA A 206 -6.10 20.98 -9.82
N ASN A 207 -5.42 19.84 -9.88
CA ASN A 207 -4.12 19.66 -9.25
C ASN A 207 -3.04 20.52 -9.91
N ALA A 208 -3.05 20.65 -11.24
CA ALA A 208 -2.12 21.51 -11.98
C ALA A 208 -2.35 22.99 -11.63
N ALA A 209 -3.61 23.43 -11.53
CA ALA A 209 -3.94 24.80 -11.13
C ALA A 209 -3.40 25.14 -9.74
N VAL A 210 -3.54 24.23 -8.77
CA VAL A 210 -2.93 24.39 -7.43
C VAL A 210 -1.41 24.47 -7.51
N ALA A 211 -0.78 23.66 -8.38
CA ALA A 211 0.66 23.70 -8.55
C ALA A 211 1.14 25.03 -9.16
N ILE A 212 0.42 25.56 -10.15
CA ILE A 212 0.72 26.86 -10.79
C ILE A 212 0.49 28.00 -9.79
N ASP A 213 -0.56 27.93 -8.96
CA ASP A 213 -0.81 28.90 -7.88
C ASP A 213 0.37 28.97 -6.89
N VAL A 214 0.97 27.83 -6.56
CA VAL A 214 2.13 27.75 -5.65
C VAL A 214 3.46 28.05 -6.37
N VAL A 215 3.60 27.64 -7.63
CA VAL A 215 4.82 27.80 -8.45
C VAL A 215 4.41 28.29 -9.85
N PRO A 216 4.24 29.62 -10.04
CA PRO A 216 3.74 30.19 -11.29
C PRO A 216 4.55 29.82 -12.53
N ALA A 217 5.85 29.57 -12.37
CA ALA A 217 6.75 29.12 -13.44
C ALA A 217 6.34 27.79 -14.10
N LEU A 218 5.33 27.08 -13.57
CA LEU A 218 4.79 25.85 -14.14
C LEU A 218 3.68 26.08 -15.17
N SER A 219 3.22 27.32 -15.39
CA SER A 219 2.08 27.64 -16.28
C SER A 219 2.21 27.04 -17.68
N ASP A 220 3.42 27.11 -18.24
CA ASP A 220 3.69 26.74 -19.63
C ASP A 220 4.53 25.47 -19.75
N VAL A 221 4.67 24.71 -18.65
CA VAL A 221 5.51 23.51 -18.63
C VAL A 221 4.70 22.27 -19.04
N PRO A 222 5.06 21.58 -20.14
CA PRO A 222 4.32 20.40 -20.59
C PRO A 222 4.35 19.23 -19.61
N LEU A 223 3.21 18.56 -19.46
CA LEU A 223 3.09 17.27 -18.76
C LEU A 223 3.45 16.12 -19.71
N ILE A 224 4.35 15.24 -19.28
CA ILE A 224 4.75 14.04 -20.04
C ILE A 224 3.97 12.80 -19.63
N ARG A 225 3.53 12.73 -18.38
CA ARG A 225 2.74 11.61 -17.87
C ARG A 225 2.00 11.99 -16.59
N ALA A 226 0.88 11.32 -16.38
CA ALA A 226 0.20 11.28 -15.11
C ALA A 226 -0.24 9.85 -14.82
N TRP A 227 -0.26 9.47 -13.56
CA TRP A 227 -0.85 8.21 -13.11
C TRP A 227 -1.53 8.42 -11.77
N ALA A 228 -2.32 7.44 -11.38
CA ALA A 228 -2.92 7.40 -10.05
C ALA A 228 -2.37 6.20 -9.28
N GLY A 229 -2.32 6.33 -7.95
CA GLY A 229 -1.92 5.28 -7.03
C GLY A 229 -2.88 5.21 -5.86
N MET A 230 -2.97 4.05 -5.22
CA MET A 230 -3.79 3.85 -4.02
C MET A 230 -2.93 3.97 -2.76
N THR A 231 -3.39 4.71 -1.77
CA THR A 231 -2.84 4.67 -0.41
C THR A 231 -3.94 4.32 0.60
N SER A 232 -3.56 4.03 1.83
CA SER A 232 -4.50 3.67 2.90
C SER A 232 -4.50 4.73 3.99
N SER A 233 -5.68 5.13 4.46
CA SER A 233 -5.84 5.90 5.68
C SER A 233 -6.58 5.10 6.74
N THR A 234 -6.36 5.45 8.00
CA THR A 234 -6.94 4.83 9.18
C THR A 234 -7.93 5.82 9.83
N GLY A 235 -9.17 5.39 10.05
CA GLY A 235 -10.24 6.22 10.61
C GLY A 235 -10.66 7.43 9.75
N ARG A 236 -11.65 8.18 10.26
CA ARG A 236 -12.07 9.47 9.67
C ARG A 236 -11.14 10.64 10.02
N TRP A 237 -10.38 10.52 11.11
CA TRP A 237 -9.72 11.67 11.76
C TRP A 237 -8.24 11.47 12.08
N ASN A 238 -7.69 10.26 11.92
CA ASN A 238 -6.30 10.02 12.29
C ASN A 238 -5.57 9.12 11.30
N ARG A 239 -4.96 9.74 10.28
CA ARG A 239 -4.12 9.07 9.26
C ARG A 239 -2.93 8.28 9.85
N VAL A 240 -2.74 8.29 11.16
CA VAL A 240 -1.76 7.48 11.88
C VAL A 240 -2.06 6.00 11.71
N GLY A 241 -1.09 5.27 11.17
CA GLY A 241 -1.13 3.83 10.93
C GLY A 241 -1.46 2.97 12.17
N PHE A 242 -1.61 1.67 11.93
CA PHE A 242 -1.76 0.66 12.97
C PHE A 242 -0.57 -0.28 12.99
N ILE A 243 -0.15 -0.70 14.17
CA ILE A 243 0.78 -1.82 14.36
C ILE A 243 0.41 -2.55 15.65
N GLY A 244 0.26 -3.87 15.60
CA GLY A 244 -0.06 -4.65 16.80
C GLY A 244 -0.52 -6.08 16.52
N GLU A 245 -0.58 -6.87 17.59
CA GLU A 245 -1.31 -8.15 17.62
C GLU A 245 -2.81 -7.87 17.83
N ASP A 246 -3.67 -8.45 17.01
CA ASP A 246 -5.12 -8.35 17.17
C ASP A 246 -5.63 -9.40 18.15
N ARG A 247 -5.76 -9.01 19.42
CA ARG A 247 -6.23 -9.89 20.51
C ARG A 247 -7.64 -10.45 20.27
N ARG A 248 -8.45 -9.81 19.42
CA ARG A 248 -9.81 -10.28 19.08
C ARG A 248 -9.80 -11.52 18.21
N ALA A 249 -8.66 -11.85 17.59
CA ALA A 249 -8.46 -13.09 16.84
C ALA A 249 -8.38 -14.33 17.76
N GLY A 250 -8.50 -14.16 19.08
CA GLY A 250 -8.49 -15.23 20.07
C GLY A 250 -7.09 -15.86 20.17
N GLN A 251 -7.02 -17.20 20.09
CA GLN A 251 -5.73 -17.90 20.13
C GLN A 251 -4.91 -17.76 18.83
N ARG A 252 -5.45 -17.11 17.80
CA ARG A 252 -4.74 -16.91 16.53
C ARG A 252 -3.76 -15.75 16.70
N LYS A 253 -2.46 -16.02 16.52
CA LYS A 253 -1.40 -15.00 16.48
C LYS A 253 -1.46 -14.19 15.19
N LEU A 254 -2.40 -13.25 15.14
CA LEU A 254 -2.68 -12.37 14.02
C LEU A 254 -2.13 -10.98 14.31
N PHE A 255 -1.21 -10.51 13.48
CA PHE A 255 -0.60 -9.20 13.56
C PHE A 255 -1.05 -8.36 12.37
N VAL A 256 -1.21 -7.05 12.58
CA VAL A 256 -1.62 -6.12 11.54
C VAL A 256 -0.68 -4.94 11.53
N VAL A 257 -0.21 -4.55 10.33
CA VAL A 257 0.61 -3.35 10.15
C VAL A 257 0.08 -2.55 8.97
N VAL A 258 -0.26 -1.29 9.22
CA VAL A 258 -0.79 -0.34 8.24
C VAL A 258 -0.06 0.97 8.46
N ALA A 259 0.57 1.53 7.43
CA ALA A 259 1.44 2.70 7.60
C ALA A 259 0.74 4.06 7.45
N GLY A 260 -0.57 4.09 7.13
CA GLY A 260 -1.38 5.32 7.18
C GLY A 260 -0.84 6.48 6.32
N GLY A 261 -0.86 6.34 4.99
CA GLY A 261 -0.35 7.36 4.07
C GLY A 261 1.19 7.46 3.97
N TRP A 262 1.93 7.02 4.98
CA TRP A 262 3.38 7.19 5.09
C TRP A 262 4.18 5.92 4.79
N GLY A 263 3.55 4.97 4.10
CA GLY A 263 4.08 3.63 3.87
C GLY A 263 5.48 3.62 3.26
N PHE A 264 5.75 4.43 2.24
CA PHE A 264 7.06 4.39 1.60
C PHE A 264 8.19 4.86 2.53
N THR A 265 7.97 5.95 3.28
CA THR A 265 8.95 6.51 4.23
C THR A 265 9.15 5.61 5.45
N LEU A 266 8.07 5.08 6.02
CA LEU A 266 8.11 4.37 7.31
C LEU A 266 8.32 2.86 7.18
N SER A 267 8.25 2.28 5.98
CA SER A 267 8.34 0.82 5.80
C SER A 267 9.57 0.17 6.41
N PRO A 268 10.80 0.73 6.33
CA PRO A 268 11.96 0.11 6.98
C PRO A 268 11.79 0.01 8.50
N VAL A 269 11.27 1.06 9.14
CA VAL A 269 11.07 1.10 10.60
C VAL A 269 9.89 0.22 10.99
N LEU A 270 8.73 0.37 10.34
CA LEU A 270 7.54 -0.44 10.64
C LEU A 270 7.78 -1.94 10.35
N GLY A 271 8.54 -2.27 9.31
CA GLY A 271 8.93 -3.63 8.99
C GLY A 271 9.78 -4.27 10.09
N ARG A 272 10.75 -3.51 10.62
CA ARG A 272 11.57 -3.92 11.77
C ARG A 272 10.74 -4.09 13.04
N LEU A 273 9.93 -3.09 13.40
CA LEU A 273 9.07 -3.14 14.59
C LEU A 273 8.06 -4.29 14.53
N ALA A 274 7.51 -4.58 13.35
CA ALA A 274 6.63 -5.72 13.16
C ALA A 274 7.36 -7.05 13.37
N ALA A 275 8.61 -7.17 12.88
CA ALA A 275 9.41 -8.37 13.09
C ALA A 275 9.75 -8.59 14.57
N GLU A 276 10.13 -7.52 15.29
CA GLU A 276 10.37 -7.54 16.74
C GLU A 276 9.11 -7.99 17.48
N LEU A 277 7.96 -7.37 17.19
CA LEU A 277 6.69 -7.73 17.83
C LEU A 277 6.31 -9.21 17.60
N VAL A 278 6.55 -9.73 16.40
CA VAL A 278 6.22 -11.12 16.02
C VAL A 278 7.13 -12.14 16.71
N VAL A 279 8.42 -11.83 16.88
CA VAL A 279 9.44 -12.75 17.41
C VAL A 279 9.57 -12.62 18.92
N GLU A 280 9.70 -11.38 19.40
CA GLU A 280 10.08 -11.03 20.77
C GLU A 280 8.85 -10.71 21.64
N GLY A 281 7.69 -10.43 21.03
CA GLY A 281 6.46 -10.05 21.74
C GLY A 281 6.42 -8.58 22.17
N SER A 282 7.48 -7.83 21.90
CA SER A 282 7.60 -6.39 22.15
C SER A 282 8.35 -5.71 21.00
N ALA A 283 8.16 -4.40 20.85
CA ALA A 283 8.89 -3.59 19.87
C ALA A 283 9.93 -2.69 20.56
N SER A 284 11.01 -2.38 19.85
CA SER A 284 12.11 -1.51 20.34
C SER A 284 11.73 -0.03 20.49
N LEU A 285 10.60 0.39 19.91
CA LEU A 285 10.04 1.73 20.04
C LEU A 285 8.62 1.65 20.61
N ASP A 286 8.17 2.72 21.25
CA ASP A 286 6.79 2.81 21.72
C ASP A 286 5.80 2.80 20.54
N ILE A 287 5.05 1.71 20.45
CA ILE A 287 4.03 1.48 19.43
C ILE A 287 2.61 1.70 19.97
N GLU A 288 2.43 2.01 21.25
CA GLU A 288 1.11 2.21 21.86
C GLU A 288 0.32 3.33 21.17
N PRO A 289 0.94 4.46 20.74
CA PRO A 289 0.25 5.46 19.95
C PRO A 289 -0.29 4.95 18.61
N PHE A 290 0.09 3.74 18.16
CA PHE A 290 -0.33 3.10 16.91
C PHE A 290 -1.07 1.78 17.16
N SER A 291 -1.48 1.49 18.39
CA SER A 291 -2.11 0.23 18.76
C SER A 291 -3.46 0.03 18.06
N LEU A 292 -3.83 -1.24 17.85
CA LEU A 292 -5.10 -1.61 17.24
C LEU A 292 -6.30 -1.26 18.13
N GLU A 293 -6.12 -1.11 19.44
CA GLU A 293 -7.17 -0.75 20.39
C GLU A 293 -7.71 0.67 20.12
N ARG A 294 -6.87 1.56 19.59
CA ARG A 294 -7.28 2.90 19.11
C ARG A 294 -8.32 2.86 17.99
N ALA A 295 -8.38 1.77 17.21
CA ALA A 295 -9.37 1.63 16.14
C ALA A 295 -10.80 1.50 16.68
N VAL A 296 -10.95 1.05 17.93
CA VAL A 296 -12.24 0.80 18.60
C VAL A 296 -12.68 2.01 19.44
N ALA A 297 -11.74 2.70 20.09
CA ALA A 297 -12.04 3.78 21.03
C ALA A 297 -12.57 5.09 20.39
N ARG A 298 -12.72 5.16 19.07
CA ARG A 298 -13.14 6.38 18.34
C ARG A 298 -14.13 6.11 17.18
N MET A 299 -14.83 4.98 17.22
CA MET A 299 -16.02 4.76 16.38
C MET A 299 -17.18 5.61 16.87
#